data_AF-A0A158L4M5-F1
#
_entry.id   AF-A0A158L4M5-F1
#
_cell.length_a   1.000
_cell.length_b   1.000
_cell.length_c   1.000
_cell.angle_alpha   90.00
_cell.angle_beta   90.00
_cell.angle_gamma   90.00
#
_symmetry.space_group_name_H-M   'P 1'
#
loop_
_entity.id
_entity.type
_entity.pdbx_description
1 polymer ?
#
loop_
_entity_poly.entity_id
_entity_poly.type
_entity_poly.pdbx_seq_one_letter_code
_entity_poly.pdbx_strand_id
1 'polypeptide(L)'
;MRRTAENKLKVVAVRVDPAIEQRLRVLAEATGRKQSFFLQRMIEGGLDAIEEVWLSPDTLAKVRSGALPDRLDEHRTTPDLFDHGVSDSAT
;
A
#
# COMPACT_ATOMS: atom_id res chain seq x y z
N MET A 1 2.02 -3.96 -37.58
CA MET A 1 2.75 -3.91 -36.28
C MET A 1 1.82 -3.33 -35.21
N ARG A 2 1.35 -4.12 -34.23
CA ARG A 2 0.60 -3.62 -33.08
C ARG A 2 1.56 -3.54 -31.89
N ARG A 3 1.86 -2.32 -31.42
CA ARG A 3 2.58 -2.12 -30.16
C ARG A 3 1.55 -2.26 -29.04
N THR A 4 1.52 -3.40 -28.38
CA THR A 4 0.75 -3.57 -27.15
C THR A 4 1.51 -2.85 -26.05
N ALA A 5 1.13 -1.61 -25.75
CA ALA A 5 1.64 -0.94 -24.56
C ALA A 5 1.08 -1.70 -23.34
N GLU A 6 1.93 -2.44 -22.64
CA GLU A 6 1.58 -3.06 -21.37
C GLU A 6 1.13 -1.97 -20.40
N ASN A 7 -0.17 -1.96 -20.08
CA ASN A 7 -0.70 -1.03 -19.10
C ASN A 7 -0.25 -1.49 -17.70
N LYS A 8 0.86 -0.93 -17.20
CA LYS A 8 1.43 -1.23 -15.88
C LYS A 8 0.62 -0.64 -14.71
N LEU A 9 -0.53 -0.01 -14.96
CA LEU A 9 -1.36 0.58 -13.92
C LEU A 9 -2.05 -0.52 -13.09
N LYS A 10 -2.02 -0.37 -11.76
CA LYS A 10 -2.72 -1.22 -10.81
C LYS A 10 -3.98 -0.51 -10.32
N VAL A 11 -5.08 -1.25 -10.21
CA VAL A 11 -6.34 -0.74 -9.64
C VAL A 11 -6.32 -1.00 -8.14
N VAL A 12 -6.55 0.05 -7.35
CA VAL A 12 -6.65 -0.02 -5.88
C VAL A 12 -8.00 0.54 -5.47
N ALA A 13 -8.77 -0.24 -4.71
CA ALA A 13 -10.02 0.20 -4.11
C ALA A 13 -9.78 0.55 -2.64
N VAL A 14 -10.20 1.75 -2.23
CA VAL A 14 -10.02 2.26 -0.85
C VAL A 14 -11.38 2.66 -0.30
N ARG A 15 -11.64 2.31 0.97
CA ARG A 15 -12.79 2.82 1.70
C ARG A 15 -12.42 4.16 2.32
N VAL A 16 -13.22 5.18 2.08
CA VAL A 16 -13.04 6.52 2.63
C VAL A 16 -14.29 6.93 3.39
N ASP A 17 -14.10 7.80 4.38
CA ASP A 17 -15.21 8.42 5.09
C ASP A 17 -16.11 9.22 4.12
N PRO A 18 -17.44 9.20 4.27
CA PRO A 18 -18.36 9.95 3.41
C PRO A 18 -18.03 11.45 3.30
N ALA A 19 -17.51 12.07 4.36
CA ALA A 19 -17.11 13.47 4.34
C ALA A 19 -15.89 13.69 3.42
N ILE A 20 -14.98 12.71 3.32
CA ILE A 20 -13.84 12.76 2.39
C ILE A 20 -14.34 12.62 0.95
N GLU A 21 -15.27 11.70 0.69
CA GLU A 21 -15.89 11.53 -0.62
C GLU A 21 -16.57 12.82 -1.09
N GLN A 22 -17.33 13.47 -0.21
CA GLN A 22 -17.98 14.74 -0.52
C GLN A 22 -16.97 15.85 -0.86
N ARG A 23 -15.86 15.95 -0.12
CA ARG A 23 -14.80 16.92 -0.40
C ARG A 23 -14.13 16.65 -1.75
N LEU A 24 -13.88 15.37 -2.07
CA LEU A 24 -13.34 14.95 -3.38
C LEU A 24 -14.28 15.30 -4.52
N ARG A 25 -15.59 15.14 -4.32
CA ARG A 25 -16.62 15.54 -5.29
C ARG A 25 -16.59 17.03 -5.58
N VAL A 26 -16.55 17.87 -4.54
CA VAL A 26 -16.47 19.33 -4.71
C VAL A 26 -15.20 19.73 -5.46
N LEU A 27 -14.05 19.13 -5.16
CA LEU A 27 -12.80 19.38 -5.88
C LEU A 27 -12.88 18.95 -7.35
N ALA A 28 -13.50 17.80 -7.62
CA ALA A 28 -13.74 17.29 -8.96
C ALA A 28 -14.60 18.26 -9.78
N GLU A 29 -15.72 18.70 -9.22
CA GLU A 29 -16.64 19.63 -9.87
C GLU A 29 -16.00 21.00 -10.11
N ALA A 30 -15.31 21.56 -9.12
CA ALA A 30 -14.68 22.88 -9.22
C ALA A 30 -13.53 22.94 -10.25
N THR A 31 -12.89 21.80 -10.53
CA THR A 31 -11.71 21.74 -11.44
C THR A 31 -12.01 21.07 -12.77
N GLY A 32 -13.20 20.48 -12.95
CA GLY A 32 -13.56 19.68 -14.12
C GLY A 32 -12.79 18.35 -14.23
N ARG A 33 -12.28 17.82 -13.11
CA ARG A 33 -11.50 16.57 -13.06
C ARG A 33 -12.29 15.46 -12.39
N LYS A 34 -11.86 14.20 -12.54
CA LYS A 34 -12.46 13.05 -11.84
C LYS A 34 -11.94 12.95 -10.41
N GLN A 35 -12.74 12.47 -9.46
CA GLN A 35 -12.31 12.24 -8.07
C GLN A 35 -11.07 11.34 -7.97
N SER A 36 -10.96 10.32 -8.83
CA SER A 36 -9.83 9.39 -8.87
C SER A 36 -8.48 10.09 -9.11
N PHE A 37 -8.48 11.21 -9.83
CA PHE A 37 -7.28 12.02 -10.04
C PHE A 37 -6.75 12.56 -8.71
N PHE A 38 -7.62 13.10 -7.85
CA PHE A 38 -7.22 13.64 -6.56
C PHE A 38 -6.81 12.54 -5.58
N LEU A 39 -7.49 11.39 -5.61
CA LEU A 39 -7.09 10.24 -4.80
C LEU A 39 -5.67 9.76 -5.18
N GLN A 40 -5.40 9.64 -6.48
CA GLN A 40 -4.06 9.30 -6.97
C GLN A 40 -3.02 10.33 -6.53
N ARG A 41 -3.29 11.63 -6.67
CA ARG A 41 -2.35 12.69 -6.26
C ARG A 41 -2.10 12.71 -4.76
N MET A 42 -3.12 12.42 -3.94
CA MET A 42 -2.95 12.28 -2.49
C MET A 42 -2.12 11.06 -2.13
N ILE A 43 -2.26 9.94 -2.84
CA ILE A 43 -1.42 8.76 -2.60
C ILE A 43 0.03 9.07 -3.02
N GLU A 44 0.24 9.60 -4.22
CA GLU A 44 1.58 9.93 -4.73
C GLU A 44 2.30 10.97 -3.88
N GLY A 45 1.62 12.05 -3.49
CA GLY A 45 2.23 13.12 -2.68
C GLY A 45 2.21 12.85 -1.17
N GLY A 46 1.27 12.04 -0.69
CA GLY A 46 1.15 11.70 0.72
C GLY A 46 2.09 10.58 1.15
N LEU A 47 2.52 9.72 0.22
CA LEU A 47 3.42 8.62 0.54
C LEU A 47 4.73 9.10 1.14
N ASP A 48 5.38 10.11 0.54
CA ASP A 48 6.63 10.67 1.05
C ASP A 48 6.51 11.15 2.50
N ALA A 49 5.40 11.84 2.82
CA ALA A 49 5.14 12.34 4.16
C ALA A 49 4.85 11.21 5.16
N ILE A 50 4.16 10.15 4.74
CA ILE A 50 3.90 8.98 5.58
C ILE A 50 5.20 8.21 5.83
N GLU A 51 6.04 8.04 4.81
CA GLU A 51 7.33 7.37 4.95
C GLU A 51 8.22 8.06 5.98
N GLU A 52 8.29 9.39 5.97
CA GLU A 52 9.07 10.16 6.94
C GLU A 52 8.57 10.05 8.38
N VAL A 53 7.25 9.88 8.57
CA VAL A 53 6.66 9.76 9.92
C VAL A 53 6.84 8.35 10.49
N TRP A 54 6.79 7.31 9.64
CA TRP A 54 6.69 5.93 10.09
C TRP A 54 7.94 5.07 9.87
N LEU A 55 8.87 5.49 9.01
CA LEU A 55 10.10 4.74 8.74
C LEU A 55 11.28 5.32 9.51
N SER A 56 12.18 4.44 9.95
CA SER A 56 13.50 4.88 10.43
C SER A 56 14.30 5.50 9.28
N PRO A 57 15.23 6.44 9.54
CA PRO A 57 16.05 7.06 8.50
C PRO A 57 16.77 6.05 7.58
N ASP A 58 17.27 4.95 8.17
CA ASP A 58 17.94 3.88 7.43
C ASP A 58 16.99 3.11 6.50
N THR A 59 15.72 2.94 6.90
CA THR A 59 14.70 2.26 6.09
C THR A 59 14.18 3.19 4.99
N LEU A 60 13.97 4.46 5.32
CA LEU A 60 13.57 5.50 4.36
C LEU A 60 14.58 5.62 3.22
N ALA A 61 15.89 5.65 3.53
CA ALA A 61 16.95 5.70 2.53
C ALA A 61 16.95 4.48 1.60
N LYS A 62 16.64 3.29 2.13
CA LYS A 62 16.52 2.04 1.34
C LYS A 62 15.29 2.06 0.41
N VAL A 63 14.13 2.47 0.93
CA VAL A 63 12.90 2.59 0.13
C VAL A 63 13.08 3.59 -1.01
N ARG A 64 13.61 4.78 -0.73
CA ARG A 64 13.84 5.83 -1.73
C ARG A 64 14.93 5.50 -2.75
N SER A 65 15.90 4.66 -2.38
CA SER A 65 16.94 4.18 -3.32
C SER A 65 16.46 3.03 -4.22
N GLY A 66 15.21 2.58 -4.07
CA GLY A 66 14.67 1.44 -4.81
C GLY A 66 15.22 0.09 -4.35
N ALA A 67 16.09 0.09 -3.34
CA ALA A 67 16.50 -1.09 -2.60
C ALA A 67 15.40 -1.43 -1.58
N LEU A 68 14.22 -1.77 -2.09
CA LEU A 68 13.20 -2.45 -1.28
C LEU A 68 13.92 -3.65 -0.64
N PRO A 69 13.99 -3.74 0.69
CA PRO A 69 14.45 -4.97 1.30
C PRO A 69 13.53 -6.07 0.79
N ASP A 70 14.08 -7.20 0.33
CA ASP A 70 13.35 -8.43 0.04
C ASP A 70 12.57 -8.98 1.26
N ARG A 71 12.56 -8.24 2.36
CA ARG A 71 12.04 -8.63 3.67
C ARG A 71 10.65 -8.06 3.88
N LEU A 72 9.71 -8.51 3.06
CA LEU A 72 8.41 -8.92 3.60
C LEU A 72 8.26 -10.45 3.64
N ASP A 73 9.28 -11.21 3.21
CA ASP A 73 9.26 -12.67 3.29
C ASP A 73 9.78 -13.24 4.62
N GLU A 74 10.32 -12.41 5.52
CA GLU A 74 10.94 -12.90 6.75
C GLU A 74 10.35 -12.25 8.00
N HIS A 75 9.14 -12.67 8.40
CA HIS A 75 8.57 -12.62 9.77
C HIS A 75 7.25 -11.84 9.88
N ARG A 76 6.19 -12.43 9.32
CA ARG A 76 5.02 -12.72 10.14
C ARG A 76 4.57 -14.18 9.96
N THR A 77 5.52 -15.10 9.95
CA THR A 77 5.24 -16.40 10.54
C THR A 77 5.13 -16.13 12.03
N THR A 78 3.93 -15.76 12.50
CA THR A 78 3.56 -16.07 13.88
C THR A 78 3.95 -17.54 14.04
N PRO A 79 4.93 -17.88 14.89
CA PRO A 79 5.16 -19.29 15.22
C PRO A 79 3.79 -19.80 15.63
N ASP A 80 3.30 -20.83 14.95
CA ASP A 80 1.99 -21.37 15.19
C ASP A 80 1.92 -21.73 16.68
N LEU A 81 1.20 -20.92 17.45
CA LEU A 81 1.05 -21.07 18.90
C LEU A 81 0.29 -22.37 19.23
N PHE A 82 -0.21 -23.06 18.20
CA PHE A 82 -0.95 -24.30 18.27
C PHE A 82 -0.16 -25.52 17.75
N ASP A 83 1.14 -25.41 17.47
CA ASP A 83 2.01 -26.60 17.32
C ASP A 83 2.32 -27.21 18.71
N HIS A 84 1.28 -27.46 19.48
CA HIS A 84 1.35 -28.40 20.58
C HIS A 84 1.39 -29.78 19.95
N GLY A 85 2.61 -30.33 19.89
CA GLY A 85 2.88 -31.66 19.44
C GLY A 85 1.83 -32.64 19.97
N VAL A 86 1.09 -33.25 19.05
CA VAL A 86 0.47 -34.55 19.29
C VAL A 86 1.63 -35.55 19.33
N SER A 87 2.33 -35.55 20.46
CA SER A 87 3.02 -36.72 20.96
C SER A 87 2.01 -37.41 21.85
N ASP A 88 1.23 -38.31 21.27
CA ASP A 88 0.78 -39.46 22.04
C ASP A 88 1.17 -40.72 21.27
N SER A 89 2.35 -41.20 21.63
CA SER A 89 2.86 -42.51 21.31
C SER A 89 2.06 -43.57 22.07
N ALA A 90 1.49 -44.51 21.32
CA ALA A 90 1.36 -45.92 21.65
C ALA A 90 0.90 -46.31 23.08
N THR A 91 -0.28 -46.93 23.14
CA THR A 91 -0.44 -48.28 23.73
C THR A 91 -1.56 -49.01 22.99
#